data_AF-A0A7C4N6U3-F1
#
_entry.id   AF-A0A7C4N6U3-F1
#
_cell.length_a   1.000
_cell.length_b   1.000
_cell.length_c   1.000
_cell.angle_alpha   90.00
_cell.angle_beta   90.00
_cell.angle_gamma   90.00
#
_symmetry.space_group_name_H-M   'P 1'
#
loop_
_entity.id
_entity.type
_entity.pdbx_description
1 polymer ?
#
loop_
_entity_poly.entity_id
_entity_poly.type
_entity_poly.pdbx_seq_one_letter_code
_entity_poly.pdbx_strand_id
1 'polypeptide(L)' 'MIGKIKEVSAIEILDSRGNPTVRVFMKLDNGVRVSSSVPSGASTGENEAVELRDGDKKR' A
#
# COMPACT_ATOMS: atom_id res chain seq x y z
N MET A 1 -1.96 23.16 12.23
CA MET A 1 -3.35 22.89 11.81
C MET A 1 -3.42 21.42 11.42
N ILE A 2 -4.25 20.61 12.07
CA ILE A 2 -4.41 19.17 11.76
C ILE A 2 -5.46 19.08 10.65
N GLY A 3 -5.11 18.49 9.49
CA GLY A 3 -6.05 18.27 8.39
C GLY A 3 -6.81 16.96 8.56
N LYS A 4 -8.08 16.92 8.17
CA LYS A 4 -8.87 15.67 8.16
C LYS A 4 -8.63 14.91 6.86
N ILE A 5 -8.69 13.58 6.93
CA ILE A 5 -8.62 12.72 5.74
C ILE A 5 -9.84 13.00 4.86
N LYS A 6 -9.59 13.37 3.61
CA LYS A 6 -10.62 13.68 2.61
C LYS A 6 -10.76 12.57 1.57
N GLU A 7 -9.65 11.96 1.16
CA GLU A 7 -9.63 10.93 0.12
C GLU A 7 -8.47 9.97 0.37
N VAL A 8 -8.72 8.67 0.12
CA VAL A 8 -7.72 7.61 0.07
C VAL A 8 -7.96 6.79 -1.19
N SER A 9 -6.91 6.59 -1.99
CA SER A 9 -6.95 5.74 -3.18
C SER A 9 -5.65 4.93 -3.28
N ALA A 10 -5.68 3.82 -4.00
CA ALA A 10 -4.53 2.93 -4.10
C ALA A 10 -4.40 2.33 -5.49
N ILE A 11 -3.17 1.98 -5.85
CA ILE A 11 -2.84 1.24 -7.08
C ILE A 11 -1.87 0.11 -6.75
N GLU A 12 -1.85 -0.90 -7.61
CA GLU A 12 -0.77 -1.89 -7.65
C GLU A 12 0.47 -1.28 -8.30
N ILE A 13 1.64 -1.57 -7.72
CA ILE A 13 2.97 -1.27 -8.26
C ILE A 13 3.85 -2.51 -8.10
N LEU A 14 5.05 -2.50 -8.68
CA LEU A 14 6.06 -3.54 -8.41
C LEU A 14 7.07 -3.06 -7.36
N ASP A 15 7.45 -3.97 -6.47
CA ASP A 15 8.55 -3.77 -5.52
C ASP A 15 9.93 -3.94 -6.19
N SER A 16 11.01 -3.85 -5.40
CA SER A 16 12.39 -4.00 -5.88
C SER A 16 12.74 -5.41 -6.38
N ARG A 17 11.91 -6.42 -6.07
CA ARG A 17 12.04 -7.81 -6.50
C ARG A 17 11.09 -8.17 -7.65
N GLY A 18 10.30 -7.20 -8.13
CA GLY A 18 9.30 -7.41 -9.18
C GLY A 18 7.99 -8.04 -8.70
N ASN A 19 7.74 -8.15 -7.40
CA ASN A 19 6.45 -8.63 -6.89
C ASN A 19 5.46 -7.48 -6.80
N PRO A 20 4.15 -7.72 -7.09
CA PRO A 20 3.11 -6.74 -6.82
C PRO A 20 3.11 -6.25 -5.36
N THR A 21 2.87 -4.97 -5.14
CA THR A 21 2.61 -4.36 -3.84
C THR A 21 1.73 -3.11 -4.01
N VAL A 22 1.26 -2.52 -2.91
CA VAL A 22 0.32 -1.39 -2.95
C VAL A 22 1.04 -0.05 -2.74
N ARG A 23 0.72 0.94 -3.59
CA ARG A 23 0.94 2.36 -3.31
C ARG A 23 -0.36 3.04 -2.96
N VAL A 24 -0.38 3.76 -1.85
CA VAL A 24 -1.54 4.53 -1.37
C VAL A 24 -1.29 6.01 -1.58
N PHE A 25 -2.31 6.71 -2.07
CA PHE A 25 -2.39 8.16 -2.14
C PHE A 25 -3.42 8.65 -1.12
N MET A 26 -3.09 9.71 -0.37
CA MET A 26 -3.99 10.34 0.58
C MET A 26 -4.05 11.84 0.35
N LYS A 27 -5.26 12.41 0.44
CA LYS A 27 -5.49 13.86 0.41
C LYS A 27 -6.17 14.29 1.70
N LEU A 28 -5.69 15.38 2.29
CA LEU A 28 -6.34 16.04 3.43
C LEU A 28 -7.23 17.20 2.95
N ASP A 29 -8.19 17.60 3.76
CA ASP A 29 -9.09 18.73 3.50
C ASP A 29 -8.37 20.09 3.36
N ASN A 30 -7.22 20.25 4.02
CA ASN A 30 -6.35 21.41 3.94
C ASN A 30 -5.43 21.44 2.70
N GLY A 31 -5.62 20.52 1.75
CA GLY A 31 -4.89 20.47 0.47
C GLY A 31 -3.58 19.68 0.48
N VAL A 32 -3.11 19.19 1.64
CA VAL A 32 -1.94 18.30 1.71
C VAL A 32 -2.22 17.02 0.95
N ARG A 33 -1.23 16.58 0.16
CA ARG A 33 -1.26 15.32 -0.59
C ARG A 33 0.00 14.53 -0.29
N VAL A 34 -0.15 13.25 0.00
CA VAL A 34 0.97 12.34 0.27
C VAL A 34 0.75 11.02 -0.44
N SER A 35 1.85 10.32 -0.68
CA SER A 35 1.82 8.94 -1.16
C SER A 35 2.86 8.12 -0.43
N SER A 36 2.56 6.85 -0.19
CA SER A 36 3.52 5.88 0.35
C SER A 36 3.36 4.53 -0.35
N SER A 37 4.45 3.80 -0.44
CA SER A 37 4.50 2.42 -0.98
C SER A 37 4.76 1.45 0.16
N VAL A 38 4.01 0.36 0.19
CA VAL A 38 4.17 -0.69 1.22
C VAL A 38 5.29 -1.64 0.80
N PRO A 39 6.31 -1.90 1.63
CA PRO A 39 7.30 -2.93 1.34
C PRO A 39 6.66 -4.32 1.44
N SER A 40 7.06 -5.24 0.57
CA SER A 40 6.64 -6.64 0.65
C SER A 40 7.54 -7.42 1.61
N GLY A 41 6.94 -8.24 2.47
CA GLY A 41 7.70 -9.15 3.33
C GLY A 41 8.41 -10.23 2.52
N ALA A 42 9.63 -10.59 2.90
CA ALA A 42 10.25 -11.86 2.49
C ALA A 42 10.07 -12.94 3.56
N SER A 43 9.91 -12.51 4.81
CA SER A 43 9.68 -13.38 5.96
C SER A 43 8.29 -13.98 5.90
N THR A 44 8.17 -15.20 6.44
CA THR A 44 6.91 -15.93 6.58
C THR A 44 6.60 -16.20 8.05
N GLY A 45 7.01 -15.28 8.93
CA GLY A 45 6.79 -15.43 10.37
C GLY A 45 5.31 -15.61 10.68
N GLU A 46 4.98 -16.68 11.40
CA GLU A 46 3.57 -17.04 11.68
C GLU A 46 2.81 -15.99 12.51
N ASN A 47 3.52 -15.09 13.19
CA ASN A 47 2.98 -14.02 14.02
C ASN A 47 3.08 -12.63 13.37
N GLU A 48 3.47 -12.54 12.09
CA GLU A 48 3.51 -11.27 11.37
C GLU A 48 2.10 -10.81 10.96
N ALA A 49 1.93 -9.49 10.78
CA ALA A 49 0.68 -8.97 10.23
C ALA A 49 0.48 -9.48 8.80
N VAL A 50 -0.76 -9.92 8.49
CA VAL A 50 -1.07 -10.55 7.20
C VAL A 50 -1.04 -9.52 6.07
N GLU A 51 -0.20 -9.79 5.06
CA GLU A 51 -0.25 -9.12 3.76
C GLU A 51 -1.23 -9.86 2.84
N LEU A 52 -2.32 -9.19 2.43
CA LEU A 52 -3.31 -9.79 1.54
C LEU A 52 -2.78 -9.86 0.10
N ARG A 53 -2.94 -11.03 -0.52
CA ARG A 53 -2.54 -11.34 -1.90
C ARG A 53 -3.72 -11.94 -2.64
N ASP A 54 -3.84 -11.66 -3.95
CA ASP A 54 -4.96 -12.15 -4.75
C ASP A 54 -4.97 -13.67 -4.94
N GLY A 55 -3.79 -14.30 -4.97
CA GLY A 55 -3.65 -15.75 -5.18
C GLY A 55 -4.04 -16.23 -6.58
N ASP A 56 -4.36 -15.33 -7.51
CA ASP A 56 -4.67 -15.67 -8.90
C ASP A 56 -3.40 -16.06 -9.67
N LYS A 57 -3.27 -17.34 -10.00
CA LYS A 57 -2.12 -17.89 -10.74
C LYS A 57 -2.11 -17.54 -12.23
N LYS A 58 -3.19 -16.95 -12.76
CA LYS A 58 -3.34 -16.61 -14.19
C LYS A 58 -3.03 -15.14 -14.50
N ARG A 59 -2.69 -14.35 -13.47
CA ARG A 59 -2.19 -12.99 -13.61
C ARG A 59 -0.71 -12.96 -13.98
#